data_AF-A0A538D9R3-F1
#
_entry.id   AF-A0A538D9R3-F1
#
_cell.length_a   1.000
_cell.length_b   1.000
_cell.length_c   1.000
_cell.angle_alpha   90.00
_cell.angle_beta   90.00
_cell.angle_gamma   90.00
#
_symmetry.space_group_name_H-M   'P 1'
#
loop_
_entity.id
_entity.type
_entity.pdbx_description
1 polymer ?
#
loop_
_entity_poly.entity_id
_entity_poly.type
_entity_poly.pdbx_seq_one_letter_code
_entity_poly.pdbx_strand_id
1 'polypeptide(L)'
;MSDSVPVLGPALVDWIESVAGGGEARVTPFGHYRPLWSVDVVRPGQTVELFVRGARDSGSVLASVYNLERESAVIRALTEIGIPTPAWVAFNPDEQLLILERIPGRGDFHNIVDADERERVARRFVEVLADLHARKPVDFRLDAVMRVPVTAEDAALGELKIAEPLYDAADLRPEPMITFGRQWLRRNVPQDIDHTCFIQGDTGPGNFVFHEGGVWLVDLEIAHFGDPMEDLAAVCIRDMVTPFGDLRSLFAQYDALTEWRLDLDRLRYHRVSKCVRSLMAIVSLNELGRQRGELLTWWAYRALYIRGFCQALAEAMGLDGDSLRDPANSPSTLPASPWSALHDMVEGDLADLARSNRQSAGEATAVLERDIRAAAVMRLVDAFGPAFRVAENAGLEELLGFDVASNEDGLRQLDESIRTGTLKSDDADLLRFFYARADRQCTLLRPAMGAMADGYFSPID
;
A
#
# COMPACT_ATOMS: atom_id res chain seq x y z
N MET A 1 14.91 5.33 -16.61
CA MET A 1 15.03 6.79 -16.48
C MET A 1 16.31 7.05 -15.70
N SER A 2 17.05 8.09 -16.05
CA SER A 2 18.35 8.42 -15.44
C SER A 2 18.22 8.46 -13.92
N ASP A 3 18.98 7.63 -13.20
CA ASP A 3 19.16 7.63 -11.73
C ASP A 3 19.89 8.91 -11.23
N SER A 4 19.79 10.02 -11.97
CA SER A 4 20.30 11.30 -11.56
C SER A 4 19.33 11.90 -10.56
N VAL A 5 19.78 11.99 -9.31
CA VAL A 5 19.11 12.73 -8.25
C VAL A 5 18.69 14.11 -8.77
N PRO A 6 17.40 14.48 -8.71
CA PRO A 6 16.92 15.75 -9.22
C PRO A 6 17.66 16.93 -8.55
N VAL A 7 18.18 17.85 -9.36
CA VAL A 7 18.90 19.04 -8.87
C VAL A 7 17.97 20.24 -8.97
N LEU A 8 17.81 20.98 -7.87
CA LEU A 8 17.09 22.26 -7.88
C LEU A 8 17.93 23.29 -8.66
N GLY A 9 17.32 23.92 -9.67
CA GLY A 9 17.96 24.99 -10.43
C GLY A 9 18.16 26.25 -9.58
N PRO A 10 19.12 27.13 -9.92
CA PRO A 10 19.42 28.34 -9.13
C PRO A 10 18.20 29.22 -8.85
N ALA A 11 17.32 29.43 -9.84
CA ALA A 11 16.11 30.24 -9.66
C ALA A 11 15.13 29.66 -8.62
N LEU A 12 15.05 28.33 -8.50
CA LEU A 12 14.25 27.67 -7.48
C LEU A 12 14.88 27.79 -6.09
N VAL A 13 16.21 27.74 -6.01
CA VAL A 13 16.94 27.96 -4.75
C VAL A 13 16.72 29.40 -4.27
N ASP A 14 16.88 30.39 -5.14
CA ASP A 14 16.62 31.80 -4.83
C ASP A 14 15.17 32.01 -4.36
N TRP A 15 14.20 31.32 -5.00
CA TRP A 15 12.81 31.35 -4.58
C TRP A 15 12.61 30.75 -3.18
N ILE A 16 13.22 29.60 -2.88
CA ILE A 16 13.16 28.97 -1.55
C ILE A 16 13.78 29.89 -0.48
N GLU A 17 14.93 30.51 -0.76
CA GLU A 17 15.56 31.48 0.13
C GLU A 17 14.65 32.68 0.39
N SER A 18 13.99 33.21 -0.64
CA SER A 18 13.01 34.30 -0.50
C SER A 18 11.80 33.88 0.34
N VAL A 19 11.26 32.67 0.13
CA VAL A 19 10.12 32.14 0.91
C VAL A 19 10.51 32.01 2.39
N ALA A 20 11.74 31.59 2.68
CA ALA A 20 12.27 31.49 4.03
C ALA A 20 12.59 32.85 4.68
N GLY A 21 12.42 33.98 3.96
CA GLY A 21 12.72 35.33 4.44
C GLY A 21 14.18 35.76 4.30
N GLY A 22 14.92 35.13 3.39
CA GLY A 22 16.33 35.39 3.09
C GLY A 22 17.30 34.50 3.87
N GLY A 23 18.46 34.23 3.26
CA GLY A 23 19.52 33.38 3.81
C GLY A 23 20.28 32.65 2.69
N GLU A 24 21.15 31.72 3.07
CA GLU A 24 21.82 30.82 2.12
C GLU A 24 21.26 29.39 2.28
N ALA A 25 20.71 28.83 1.22
CA ALA A 25 20.10 27.50 1.22
C ALA A 25 21.14 26.39 1.03
N ARG A 26 21.12 25.41 1.94
CA ARG A 26 21.85 24.14 1.80
C ARG A 26 20.87 23.05 1.42
N VAL A 27 20.94 22.62 0.16
CA VAL A 27 20.03 21.63 -0.42
C VAL A 27 20.65 20.23 -0.32
N THR A 28 19.94 19.32 0.34
CA THR A 28 20.29 17.90 0.42
C THR A 28 19.19 17.09 -0.25
N PRO A 29 19.44 16.49 -1.42
CA PRO A 29 18.44 15.69 -2.09
C PRO A 29 18.31 14.29 -1.49
N PHE A 30 17.14 13.68 -1.63
CA PHE A 30 16.93 12.28 -1.30
C PHE A 30 17.02 11.39 -2.55
N GLY A 31 17.64 10.21 -2.40
CA GLY A 31 17.63 9.16 -3.42
C GLY A 31 16.27 8.47 -3.45
N HIS A 32 15.30 9.10 -4.12
CA HIS A 32 13.92 8.64 -4.16
C HIS A 32 13.34 8.81 -5.58
N TYR A 33 12.39 7.96 -5.97
CA TYR A 33 11.80 8.02 -7.32
C TYR A 33 11.00 9.32 -7.56
N ARG A 34 10.50 9.94 -6.48
CA ARG A 34 9.92 11.28 -6.48
C ARG A 34 11.01 12.30 -6.11
N PRO A 35 11.10 13.46 -6.77
CA PRO A 35 12.03 14.51 -6.39
C PRO A 35 11.71 15.05 -4.99
N LEU A 36 12.62 14.82 -4.04
CA LEU A 36 12.50 15.24 -2.65
C LEU A 36 13.82 15.85 -2.18
N TRP A 37 13.74 16.92 -1.39
CA TRP A 37 14.90 17.57 -0.81
C TRP A 37 14.65 18.00 0.63
N SER A 38 15.69 17.94 1.43
CA SER A 38 15.80 18.71 2.65
C SER A 38 16.54 20.00 2.34
N VAL A 39 16.05 21.13 2.84
CA VAL A 39 16.69 22.44 2.61
C VAL A 39 16.85 23.18 3.94
N ASP A 40 18.09 23.47 4.29
CA ASP A 40 18.41 24.30 5.46
C ASP A 40 18.76 25.70 4.99
N VAL A 41 17.90 26.68 5.25
CA VAL A 41 18.18 28.10 4.92
C VAL A 41 18.84 28.76 6.12
N VAL A 42 20.14 29.05 5.98
CA VAL A 42 20.97 29.61 7.06
C VAL A 42 20.91 31.14 7.02
N ARG A 43 20.51 31.75 8.14
CA ARG A 43 20.50 33.20 8.33
C ARG A 43 21.13 33.59 9.68
N PRO A 44 21.47 34.87 9.92
CA PRO A 44 22.11 35.27 11.17
C PRO A 44 21.27 34.87 12.40
N GLY A 45 21.80 33.93 13.21
CA GLY A 45 21.19 33.49 14.47
C GLY A 45 20.05 32.46 14.34
N GLN A 46 19.73 31.97 13.13
CA GLN A 46 18.66 30.99 12.93
C GLN A 46 18.87 30.16 11.66
N THR A 47 18.43 28.90 11.70
CA THR A 47 18.24 28.07 10.51
C THR A 47 16.76 27.80 10.32
N VAL A 48 16.25 27.95 9.10
CA VAL A 48 14.89 27.54 8.72
C VAL A 48 15.00 26.19 8.01
N GLU A 49 14.40 25.16 8.59
CA GLU A 49 14.49 23.77 8.12
C GLU A 49 13.24 23.41 7.29
N LEU A 50 13.43 23.12 6.02
CA LEU A 50 12.35 22.90 5.06
C LEU A 50 12.44 21.51 4.42
N PHE A 51 11.27 20.96 4.12
CA PHE A 51 11.13 19.78 3.27
C PHE A 51 10.49 20.21 1.96
N VAL A 52 11.14 19.90 0.84
CA VAL A 52 10.71 20.31 -0.50
C VAL A 52 10.36 19.07 -1.30
N ARG A 53 9.18 19.08 -1.93
CA ARG A 53 8.64 17.98 -2.74
C ARG A 53 8.33 18.49 -4.15
N GLY A 54 8.83 17.80 -5.16
CA GLY A 54 8.46 18.01 -6.55
C GLY A 54 7.43 17.00 -7.05
N ALA A 55 6.74 17.34 -8.13
CA ALA A 55 5.83 16.41 -8.79
C ALA A 55 6.57 15.15 -9.29
N ARG A 56 5.93 14.00 -9.15
CA ARG A 56 6.43 12.71 -9.64
C ARG A 56 6.32 12.63 -11.16
N ASP A 57 5.13 12.96 -11.65
CA ASP A 57 4.73 13.03 -13.04
C ASP A 57 3.60 14.05 -13.19
N SER A 58 3.55 14.75 -14.31
CA SER A 58 2.48 15.70 -14.66
C SER A 58 1.65 15.24 -15.85
N GLY A 59 2.03 14.12 -16.49
CA GLY A 59 1.44 13.63 -17.74
C GLY A 59 0.69 12.31 -17.64
N SER A 60 0.62 11.68 -16.46
CA SER A 60 -0.14 10.44 -16.29
C SER A 60 -1.62 10.71 -16.04
N VAL A 61 -2.47 9.71 -16.31
CA VAL A 61 -3.90 9.81 -16.00
C VAL A 61 -4.11 9.90 -14.48
N LEU A 62 -3.27 9.26 -13.68
CA LEU A 62 -3.30 9.42 -12.21
C LEU A 62 -3.01 10.86 -11.79
N ALA A 63 -2.03 11.52 -12.44
CA ALA A 63 -1.72 12.94 -12.18
C ALA A 63 -2.88 13.89 -12.53
N SER A 64 -3.86 13.46 -13.35
CA SER A 64 -5.07 14.26 -13.58
C SER A 64 -6.02 14.30 -12.38
N VAL A 65 -5.88 13.34 -11.45
CA VAL A 65 -6.71 13.22 -10.24
C VAL A 65 -5.92 13.54 -8.98
N TYR A 66 -4.74 12.93 -8.82
CA TYR A 66 -3.85 13.11 -7.68
C TYR A 66 -2.56 13.81 -8.13
N ASN A 67 -2.60 15.14 -8.18
CA ASN A 67 -1.43 15.98 -8.45
C ASN A 67 -0.95 16.72 -7.20
N LEU A 68 0.24 17.31 -7.31
CA LEU A 68 0.88 18.01 -6.21
C LEU A 68 0.16 19.32 -5.85
N GLU A 69 -0.53 19.97 -6.80
CA GLU A 69 -1.35 21.16 -6.50
C GLU A 69 -2.51 20.82 -5.56
N ARG A 70 -3.21 19.72 -5.83
CA ARG A 70 -4.24 19.18 -4.95
C ARG A 70 -3.66 18.79 -3.58
N GLU A 71 -2.56 18.07 -3.55
CA GLU A 71 -1.88 17.68 -2.29
C GLU A 71 -1.45 18.92 -1.48
N SER A 72 -0.94 19.96 -2.15
CA SER A 72 -0.60 21.25 -1.55
C SER A 72 -1.83 21.93 -0.93
N ALA A 73 -2.95 21.99 -1.65
CA ALA A 73 -4.20 22.54 -1.13
C ALA A 73 -4.70 21.78 0.11
N VAL A 74 -4.61 20.45 0.08
CA VAL A 74 -4.94 19.58 1.22
C VAL A 74 -4.07 19.90 2.44
N ILE A 75 -2.74 19.88 2.29
CA ILE A 75 -1.81 20.10 3.41
C ILE A 75 -1.98 21.51 3.99
N ARG A 76 -2.23 22.51 3.12
CA ARG A 76 -2.56 23.86 3.55
C ARG A 76 -3.83 23.90 4.40
N ALA A 77 -4.90 23.25 3.96
CA ALA A 77 -6.15 23.19 4.71
C ALA A 77 -5.97 22.54 6.08
N LEU A 78 -5.25 21.41 6.15
CA LEU A 78 -4.91 20.74 7.42
C LEU A 78 -4.11 21.65 8.36
N THR A 79 -3.13 22.38 7.82
CA THR A 79 -2.31 23.34 8.57
C THR A 79 -3.18 24.46 9.16
N GLU A 80 -4.08 25.04 8.37
CA GLU A 80 -4.94 26.15 8.78
C GLU A 80 -5.94 25.77 9.89
N ILE A 81 -6.43 24.52 9.90
CA ILE A 81 -7.37 24.04 10.92
C ILE A 81 -6.68 23.34 12.11
N GLY A 82 -5.35 23.22 12.08
CA GLY A 82 -4.55 22.69 13.18
C GLY A 82 -4.50 21.16 13.28
N ILE A 83 -4.77 20.42 12.20
CA ILE A 83 -4.50 18.98 12.18
C ILE A 83 -2.98 18.76 12.10
N PRO A 84 -2.40 17.86 12.93
CA PRO A 84 -0.98 17.54 12.87
C PRO A 84 -0.54 16.95 11.51
N THR A 85 0.06 17.79 10.69
CA THR A 85 0.77 17.49 9.43
C THR A 85 2.02 18.39 9.38
N PRO A 86 3.09 18.08 8.62
CA PRO A 86 4.12 19.07 8.34
C PRO A 86 3.49 20.33 7.76
N ALA A 87 3.74 21.49 8.39
CA ALA A 87 3.01 22.70 8.08
C ALA A 87 3.32 23.18 6.66
N TRP A 88 2.28 23.62 5.96
CA TRP A 88 2.40 24.20 4.63
C TRP A 88 3.16 25.54 4.68
N VAL A 89 4.16 25.71 3.82
CA VAL A 89 4.94 26.97 3.73
C VAL A 89 4.66 27.70 2.41
N ALA A 90 4.81 27.02 1.27
CA ALA A 90 4.59 27.62 -0.04
C ALA A 90 4.38 26.56 -1.13
N PHE A 91 3.76 26.96 -2.24
CA PHE A 91 3.64 26.14 -3.44
C PHE A 91 3.91 26.99 -4.69
N ASN A 92 4.77 26.48 -5.57
CA ASN A 92 5.03 27.03 -6.89
C ASN A 92 4.24 26.23 -7.94
N PRO A 93 3.19 26.80 -8.56
CA PRO A 93 2.37 26.08 -9.53
C PRO A 93 3.07 25.89 -10.88
N ASP A 94 3.95 26.81 -11.27
CA ASP A 94 4.67 26.75 -12.55
C ASP A 94 5.70 25.61 -12.55
N GLU A 95 6.39 25.44 -11.43
CA GLU A 95 7.46 24.45 -11.25
C GLU A 95 6.98 23.17 -10.54
N GLN A 96 5.70 23.12 -10.14
CA GLN A 96 5.09 22.03 -9.38
C GLN A 96 5.97 21.61 -8.18
N LEU A 97 6.24 22.58 -7.30
CA LEU A 97 7.12 22.44 -6.14
C LEU A 97 6.42 22.88 -4.86
N LEU A 98 6.34 21.98 -3.88
CA LEU A 98 5.72 22.19 -2.57
C LEU A 98 6.81 22.31 -1.50
N ILE A 99 6.71 23.34 -0.65
CA ILE A 99 7.56 23.55 0.53
C ILE A 99 6.73 23.34 1.79
N LEU A 100 7.21 22.47 2.66
CA LEU A 100 6.67 22.19 3.98
C LEU A 100 7.73 22.47 5.05
N GLU A 101 7.31 22.68 6.29
CA GLU A 101 8.21 22.60 7.43
C GLU A 101 8.81 21.19 7.54
N ARG A 102 10.11 21.10 7.88
CA ARG A 102 10.73 19.81 8.16
C ARG A 102 10.55 19.44 9.63
N ILE A 103 9.81 18.36 9.88
CA ILE A 103 9.68 17.80 11.24
C ILE A 103 11.00 17.10 11.63
N PRO A 104 11.59 17.35 12.81
CA PRO A 104 12.82 16.69 13.28
C PRO A 104 12.72 15.17 13.53
N GLY A 105 11.54 14.61 13.25
CA GLY A 105 11.18 13.23 13.56
C GLY A 105 11.60 12.21 12.52
N ARG A 106 11.07 11.00 12.69
CA ARG A 106 11.30 9.85 11.82
C ARG A 106 9.97 9.16 11.48
N GLY A 107 9.91 8.48 10.34
CA GLY A 107 8.72 7.76 9.84
C GLY A 107 8.84 6.23 9.87
N ASP A 108 9.97 5.70 10.33
CA ASP A 108 10.29 4.28 10.41
C ASP A 108 9.76 3.66 11.72
N PHE A 109 8.44 3.67 11.87
CA PHE A 109 7.73 3.07 13.02
C PHE A 109 8.13 1.60 13.27
N HIS A 110 8.39 0.84 12.20
CA HIS A 110 8.84 -0.55 12.28
C HIS A 110 10.17 -0.75 13.03
N ASN A 111 10.99 0.30 13.14
CA ASN A 111 12.29 0.28 13.82
C ASN A 111 12.19 0.72 15.30
N ILE A 112 11.00 0.92 15.85
CA ILE A 112 10.84 1.17 17.30
C ILE A 112 10.99 -0.16 18.04
N VAL A 113 12.07 -0.28 18.82
CA VAL A 113 12.40 -1.48 19.62
C VAL A 113 11.71 -1.43 20.98
N ASP A 114 11.57 -0.25 21.58
CA ASP A 114 10.89 -0.08 22.86
C ASP A 114 9.36 -0.22 22.69
N ALA A 115 8.80 -1.22 23.35
CA ALA A 115 7.37 -1.51 23.29
C ALA A 115 6.52 -0.36 23.85
N ASP A 116 7.00 0.31 24.90
CA ASP A 116 6.26 1.42 25.54
C ASP A 116 6.25 2.66 24.65
N GLU A 117 7.36 2.96 23.96
CA GLU A 117 7.40 4.00 22.93
C GLU A 117 6.46 3.67 21.77
N ARG A 118 6.49 2.44 21.28
CA ARG A 118 5.63 1.99 20.17
C ARG A 118 4.16 2.16 20.51
N GLU A 119 3.74 1.73 21.70
CA GLU A 119 2.36 1.89 22.17
C GLU A 119 1.99 3.39 22.26
N ARG A 120 2.84 4.23 22.87
CA ARG A 120 2.57 5.67 22.99
C ARG A 120 2.40 6.33 21.61
N VAL A 121 3.25 5.99 20.64
CA VAL A 121 3.16 6.53 19.28
C VAL A 121 1.89 6.05 18.58
N ALA A 122 1.53 4.76 18.69
CA ALA A 122 0.31 4.21 18.09
C ALA A 122 -0.95 4.85 18.68
N ARG A 123 -1.01 5.03 20.01
CA ARG A 123 -2.12 5.71 20.68
C ARG A 123 -2.22 7.17 20.29
N ARG A 124 -1.08 7.87 20.18
CA ARG A 124 -1.06 9.26 19.72
C ARG A 124 -1.53 9.39 18.28
N PHE A 125 -1.16 8.46 17.41
CA PHE A 125 -1.66 8.40 16.04
C PHE A 125 -3.20 8.25 16.01
N VAL A 126 -3.77 7.36 16.84
CA VAL A 126 -5.23 7.19 16.94
C VAL A 126 -5.92 8.48 17.38
N GLU A 127 -5.35 9.23 18.33
CA GLU A 127 -5.88 10.53 18.75
C GLU A 127 -5.88 11.56 17.60
N VAL A 128 -4.79 11.62 16.82
CA VAL A 128 -4.69 12.50 15.65
C VAL A 128 -5.71 12.10 14.58
N LEU A 129 -5.87 10.79 14.33
CA LEU A 129 -6.83 10.27 13.36
C LEU A 129 -8.28 10.55 13.79
N ALA A 130 -8.59 10.40 15.07
CA ALA A 130 -9.91 10.73 15.62
C ALA A 130 -10.21 12.23 15.49
N ASP A 131 -9.24 13.12 15.79
CA ASP A 131 -9.42 14.57 15.61
C ASP A 131 -9.59 14.96 14.13
N LEU A 132 -8.86 14.32 13.22
CA LEU A 132 -9.03 14.50 11.78
C LEU A 132 -10.45 14.10 11.34
N HIS A 133 -10.90 12.91 11.74
CA HIS A 133 -12.20 12.40 11.36
C HIS A 133 -13.35 13.21 12.01
N ALA A 134 -13.12 13.88 13.15
CA ALA A 134 -14.14 14.71 13.79
C ALA A 134 -14.46 16.00 13.02
N ARG A 135 -13.56 16.44 12.12
CA ARG A 135 -13.77 17.62 11.28
C ARG A 135 -14.75 17.33 10.15
N LYS A 136 -15.61 18.30 9.84
CA LYS A 136 -16.58 18.19 8.75
C LYS A 136 -15.95 18.62 7.44
N PRO A 137 -16.39 18.09 6.28
CA PRO A 137 -15.83 18.46 4.98
C PRO A 137 -15.78 19.98 4.71
N VAL A 138 -16.78 20.72 5.21
CA VAL A 138 -16.85 22.19 5.08
C VAL A 138 -15.73 22.93 5.82
N ASP A 139 -15.19 22.36 6.89
CA ASP A 139 -14.14 22.99 7.70
C ASP A 139 -12.83 23.14 6.92
N PHE A 140 -12.57 22.23 5.98
CA PHE A 140 -11.35 22.21 5.17
C PHE A 140 -11.40 23.19 3.98
N ARG A 141 -12.60 23.58 3.51
CA ARG A 141 -12.78 24.47 2.35
C ARG A 141 -12.09 23.95 1.06
N LEU A 142 -12.22 22.64 0.82
CA LEU A 142 -11.58 21.92 -0.30
C LEU A 142 -12.55 21.58 -1.44
N ASP A 143 -13.74 22.16 -1.47
CA ASP A 143 -14.80 21.86 -2.46
C ASP A 143 -14.37 22.08 -3.93
N ALA A 144 -13.38 22.94 -4.16
CA ALA A 144 -12.80 23.18 -5.48
C ALA A 144 -11.89 22.05 -6.00
N VAL A 145 -11.34 21.21 -5.11
CA VAL A 145 -10.33 20.19 -5.45
C VAL A 145 -10.68 18.77 -4.99
N MET A 146 -11.67 18.64 -4.08
CA MET A 146 -12.13 17.38 -3.53
C MET A 146 -13.65 17.33 -3.48
N ARG A 147 -14.21 16.30 -4.11
CA ARG A 147 -15.65 16.03 -4.05
C ARG A 147 -16.03 15.47 -2.69
N VAL A 148 -17.09 16.01 -2.09
CA VAL A 148 -17.76 15.40 -0.94
C VAL A 148 -18.77 14.36 -1.46
N PRO A 149 -18.72 13.10 -0.98
CA PRO A 149 -19.69 12.08 -1.39
C PRO A 149 -21.09 12.48 -0.90
N VAL A 150 -22.11 12.23 -1.75
CA VAL A 150 -23.51 12.60 -1.45
C VAL A 150 -24.32 11.38 -1.01
N THR A 151 -23.92 10.20 -1.47
CA THR A 151 -24.61 8.94 -1.19
C THR A 151 -23.64 7.94 -0.54
N ALA A 152 -24.19 6.92 0.12
CA ALA A 152 -23.39 5.82 0.66
C ALA A 152 -22.58 5.12 -0.45
N GLU A 153 -23.17 4.97 -1.65
CA GLU A 153 -22.46 4.43 -2.81
C GLU A 153 -21.30 5.32 -3.28
N ASP A 154 -21.49 6.64 -3.31
CA ASP A 154 -20.41 7.57 -3.69
C ASP A 154 -19.21 7.43 -2.74
N ALA A 155 -19.45 7.35 -1.43
CA ALA A 155 -18.40 7.19 -0.44
C ALA A 155 -17.76 5.79 -0.49
N ALA A 156 -18.55 4.73 -0.73
CA ALA A 156 -18.06 3.36 -0.75
C ALA A 156 -17.28 2.99 -2.04
N LEU A 157 -17.63 3.60 -3.18
CA LEU A 157 -17.09 3.26 -4.49
C LEU A 157 -16.30 4.39 -5.14
N GLY A 158 -16.22 5.58 -4.55
CA GLY A 158 -15.59 6.77 -5.16
C GLY A 158 -14.18 6.52 -5.66
N GLU A 159 -13.31 6.03 -4.78
CA GLU A 159 -11.92 5.71 -5.13
C GLU A 159 -11.80 4.53 -6.10
N LEU A 160 -12.74 3.57 -6.05
CA LEU A 160 -12.78 2.47 -7.00
C LEU A 160 -13.10 2.99 -8.42
N LYS A 161 -14.08 3.91 -8.54
CA LYS A 161 -14.48 4.55 -9.80
C LYS A 161 -13.34 5.38 -10.41
N ILE A 162 -12.40 5.86 -9.60
CA ILE A 162 -11.16 6.51 -10.06
C ILE A 162 -10.13 5.49 -10.55
N ALA A 163 -9.93 4.40 -9.81
CA ALA A 163 -8.91 3.40 -10.11
C ALA A 163 -9.25 2.52 -11.34
N GLU A 164 -10.53 2.25 -11.58
CA GLU A 164 -10.98 1.31 -12.63
C GLU A 164 -10.58 1.72 -14.05
N PRO A 165 -10.84 2.96 -14.52
CA PRO A 165 -10.41 3.37 -15.85
C PRO A 165 -8.89 3.28 -16.04
N LEU A 166 -8.12 3.56 -14.99
CA LEU A 166 -6.65 3.47 -15.03
C LEU A 166 -6.19 2.03 -15.21
N TYR A 167 -6.79 1.11 -14.47
CA TYR A 167 -6.48 -0.31 -14.53
C TYR A 167 -6.93 -0.92 -15.87
N ASP A 168 -8.14 -0.63 -16.31
CA ASP A 168 -8.69 -1.17 -17.56
C ASP A 168 -7.92 -0.64 -18.79
N ALA A 169 -7.43 0.60 -18.76
CA ALA A 169 -6.60 1.18 -19.83
C ALA A 169 -5.19 0.57 -19.93
N ALA A 170 -4.72 -0.13 -18.89
CA ALA A 170 -3.41 -0.76 -18.88
C ALA A 170 -3.36 -2.07 -19.69
N ASP A 171 -4.51 -2.63 -20.10
CA ASP A 171 -4.64 -3.87 -20.91
C ASP A 171 -3.77 -5.02 -20.38
N LEU A 172 -3.86 -5.25 -19.07
CA LEU A 172 -3.06 -6.25 -18.36
C LEU A 172 -3.64 -7.66 -18.55
N ARG A 173 -2.87 -8.68 -18.15
CA ARG A 173 -3.39 -10.04 -18.10
C ARG A 173 -4.60 -10.13 -17.15
N PRO A 174 -5.63 -10.93 -17.48
CA PRO A 174 -6.81 -11.09 -16.64
C PRO A 174 -6.45 -11.51 -15.21
N GLU A 175 -7.03 -10.82 -14.23
CA GLU A 175 -6.92 -11.16 -12.81
C GLU A 175 -8.32 -11.38 -12.22
N PRO A 176 -8.82 -12.64 -12.22
CA PRO A 176 -10.16 -12.98 -11.75
C PRO A 176 -10.51 -12.42 -10.36
N MET A 177 -9.54 -12.33 -9.45
CA MET A 177 -9.74 -11.77 -8.11
C MET A 177 -10.14 -10.30 -8.14
N ILE A 178 -9.53 -9.49 -9.02
CA ILE A 178 -9.87 -8.08 -9.18
C ILE A 178 -11.27 -7.95 -9.80
N THR A 179 -11.58 -8.73 -10.84
CA THR A 179 -12.90 -8.72 -11.46
C THR A 179 -14.00 -9.14 -10.48
N PHE A 180 -13.78 -10.21 -9.72
CA PHE A 180 -14.71 -10.64 -8.67
C PHE A 180 -14.85 -9.59 -7.57
N GLY A 181 -13.74 -9.08 -7.03
CA GLY A 181 -13.74 -8.07 -5.97
C GLY A 181 -14.49 -6.79 -6.37
N ARG A 182 -14.28 -6.30 -7.61
CA ARG A 182 -15.02 -5.16 -8.17
C ARG A 182 -16.54 -5.39 -8.21
N GLN A 183 -16.98 -6.60 -8.55
CA GLN A 183 -18.41 -6.94 -8.56
C GLN A 183 -18.94 -7.12 -7.14
N TRP A 184 -18.20 -7.80 -6.26
CA TRP A 184 -18.58 -8.00 -4.87
C TRP A 184 -18.78 -6.66 -4.15
N LEU A 185 -17.87 -5.70 -4.34
CA LEU A 185 -18.01 -4.35 -3.76
C LEU A 185 -19.31 -3.67 -4.19
N ARG A 186 -19.67 -3.76 -5.48
CA ARG A 186 -20.93 -3.21 -5.99
C ARG A 186 -22.17 -3.91 -5.45
N ARG A 187 -22.11 -5.22 -5.22
CA ARG A 187 -23.23 -5.99 -4.64
C ARG A 187 -23.45 -5.71 -3.16
N ASN A 188 -22.40 -5.30 -2.44
CA ASN A 188 -22.37 -5.20 -0.99
C ASN A 188 -22.13 -3.78 -0.46
N VAL A 189 -22.44 -2.76 -1.27
CA VAL A 189 -22.34 -1.35 -0.86
C VAL A 189 -23.07 -1.13 0.47
N PRO A 190 -22.41 -0.55 1.49
CA PRO A 190 -23.06 -0.17 2.73
C PRO A 190 -24.29 0.71 2.46
N GLN A 191 -25.41 0.41 3.12
CA GLN A 191 -26.67 1.13 2.87
C GLN A 191 -26.67 2.52 3.49
N ASP A 192 -26.04 2.68 4.65
CA ASP A 192 -25.99 3.92 5.40
C ASP A 192 -24.53 4.27 5.75
N ILE A 193 -24.24 5.58 5.76
CA ILE A 193 -22.99 6.14 6.27
C ILE A 193 -23.36 7.27 7.20
N ASP A 194 -23.14 7.04 8.48
CA ASP A 194 -23.56 7.98 9.54
C ASP A 194 -22.69 9.24 9.59
N HIS A 195 -21.48 9.18 9.05
CA HIS A 195 -20.50 10.26 9.10
C HIS A 195 -19.59 10.26 7.87
N THR A 196 -19.42 11.43 7.26
CA THR A 196 -18.45 11.67 6.18
C THR A 196 -17.38 12.61 6.70
N CYS A 197 -16.12 12.19 6.62
CA CYS A 197 -14.97 12.97 7.08
C CYS A 197 -13.84 12.96 6.06
N PHE A 198 -12.76 13.68 6.40
CA PHE A 198 -11.52 13.59 5.66
C PHE A 198 -10.86 12.25 5.92
N ILE A 199 -10.45 11.58 4.85
CA ILE A 199 -9.78 10.28 4.80
C ILE A 199 -8.38 10.51 4.26
N GLN A 200 -7.34 10.14 5.02
CA GLN A 200 -5.96 10.22 4.53
C GLN A 200 -5.75 9.22 3.37
N GLY A 201 -6.42 8.08 3.40
CA GLY A 201 -6.48 7.11 2.32
C GLY A 201 -5.45 6.00 2.48
N ASP A 202 -4.16 6.31 2.55
CA ASP A 202 -3.11 5.32 2.78
C ASP A 202 -2.66 5.32 4.25
N THR A 203 -3.62 5.09 5.13
CA THR A 203 -3.50 5.40 6.56
C THR A 203 -2.89 4.26 7.37
N GLY A 204 -2.00 4.60 8.30
CA GLY A 204 -1.39 3.64 9.23
C GLY A 204 0.14 3.71 9.30
N PRO A 205 0.81 2.69 9.87
CA PRO A 205 2.25 2.68 10.03
C PRO A 205 2.99 2.82 8.69
N GLY A 206 3.94 3.75 8.68
CA GLY A 206 4.70 4.16 7.50
C GLY A 206 4.26 5.49 6.90
N ASN A 207 3.05 5.97 7.21
CA ASN A 207 2.49 7.20 6.66
C ASN A 207 2.21 8.28 7.73
N PHE A 208 3.09 8.35 8.72
CA PHE A 208 3.21 9.46 9.67
C PHE A 208 4.66 9.63 10.11
N VAL A 209 5.00 10.82 10.60
CA VAL A 209 6.27 11.13 11.27
C VAL A 209 6.02 11.30 12.76
N PHE A 210 6.94 10.84 13.61
CA PHE A 210 6.85 10.99 15.06
C PHE A 210 8.14 11.57 15.66
N HIS A 211 7.98 12.39 16.69
CA HIS A 211 9.06 13.06 17.42
C HIS A 211 8.56 13.56 18.78
N GLU A 212 9.30 13.27 19.87
CA GLU A 212 9.02 13.80 21.22
C GLU A 212 7.54 13.69 21.67
N GLY A 213 6.87 12.58 21.31
CA GLY A 213 5.46 12.35 21.65
C GLY A 213 4.44 13.01 20.71
N GLY A 214 4.88 13.76 19.71
CA GLY A 214 4.06 14.23 18.59
C GLY A 214 4.00 13.20 17.46
N VAL A 215 2.90 13.26 16.70
CA VAL A 215 2.65 12.49 15.47
C VAL A 215 2.09 13.45 14.43
N TRP A 216 2.63 13.42 13.21
CA TRP A 216 2.20 14.24 12.08
C TRP A 216 1.90 13.33 10.88
N LEU A 217 0.68 13.43 10.35
CA LEU A 217 0.27 12.68 9.16
C LEU A 217 1.07 13.15 7.94
N VAL A 218 1.45 12.22 7.07
CA VAL A 218 2.15 12.50 5.81
C VAL A 218 1.53 11.68 4.68
N ASP A 219 2.00 11.90 3.46
CA ASP A 219 1.52 11.17 2.28
C ASP A 219 0.01 11.30 2.05
N LEU A 220 -0.40 12.54 1.74
CA LEU A 220 -1.80 12.94 1.61
C LEU A 220 -2.26 12.96 0.14
N GLU A 221 -1.53 12.30 -0.74
CA GLU A 221 -1.73 12.38 -2.19
C GLU A 221 -3.08 11.80 -2.63
N ILE A 222 -3.53 10.73 -1.98
CA ILE A 222 -4.83 10.08 -2.24
C ILE A 222 -5.92 10.45 -1.23
N ALA A 223 -5.69 11.47 -0.40
CA ALA A 223 -6.66 11.87 0.61
C ALA A 223 -7.97 12.30 -0.04
N HIS A 224 -9.13 11.96 0.51
CA HIS A 224 -10.45 12.25 -0.05
C HIS A 224 -11.49 12.41 1.07
N PHE A 225 -12.74 12.74 0.75
CA PHE A 225 -13.82 12.70 1.74
C PHE A 225 -14.58 11.38 1.62
N GLY A 226 -14.86 10.73 2.74
CA GLY A 226 -15.42 9.37 2.75
C GLY A 226 -15.82 8.89 4.14
N ASP A 227 -16.01 7.58 4.25
CA ASP A 227 -16.34 6.88 5.49
C ASP A 227 -15.07 6.70 6.36
N PRO A 228 -15.06 7.09 7.65
CA PRO A 228 -13.91 6.89 8.54
C PRO A 228 -13.42 5.44 8.63
N MET A 229 -14.30 4.47 8.37
CA MET A 229 -13.95 3.04 8.36
C MET A 229 -12.92 2.71 7.25
N GLU A 230 -12.80 3.54 6.20
CA GLU A 230 -11.81 3.35 5.15
C GLU A 230 -10.37 3.47 5.68
N ASP A 231 -10.11 4.45 6.53
CA ASP A 231 -8.80 4.68 7.12
C ASP A 231 -8.45 3.63 8.17
N LEU A 232 -9.44 3.16 8.95
CA LEU A 232 -9.24 2.04 9.87
C LEU A 232 -8.96 0.73 9.12
N ALA A 233 -9.63 0.50 7.99
CA ALA A 233 -9.32 -0.62 7.11
C ALA A 233 -7.90 -0.50 6.54
N ALA A 234 -7.46 0.69 6.14
CA ALA A 234 -6.09 0.92 5.69
C ALA A 234 -5.06 0.60 6.80
N VAL A 235 -5.35 0.97 8.06
CA VAL A 235 -4.51 0.59 9.21
C VAL A 235 -4.38 -0.93 9.31
N CYS A 236 -5.47 -1.69 9.12
CA CYS A 236 -5.41 -3.16 9.10
C CYS A 236 -4.54 -3.70 7.96
N ILE A 237 -4.59 -3.09 6.78
CA ILE A 237 -3.73 -3.49 5.65
C ILE A 237 -2.26 -3.23 5.99
N ARG A 238 -1.95 -2.03 6.50
CA ARG A 238 -0.59 -1.60 6.84
C ARG A 238 0.01 -2.41 7.98
N ASP A 239 -0.82 -2.83 8.95
CA ASP A 239 -0.46 -3.72 10.06
C ASP A 239 0.14 -5.05 9.58
N MET A 240 -0.33 -5.61 8.46
CA MET A 240 0.23 -6.85 7.89
C MET A 240 1.71 -6.70 7.46
N VAL A 241 2.14 -5.48 7.14
CA VAL A 241 3.52 -5.19 6.70
C VAL A 241 4.36 -4.69 7.86
N THR A 242 3.82 -3.75 8.62
CA THR A 242 4.43 -3.15 9.79
C THR A 242 3.44 -3.29 10.95
N PRO A 243 3.60 -4.30 11.82
CA PRO A 243 2.67 -4.52 12.92
C PRO A 243 2.47 -3.23 13.72
N PHE A 244 1.24 -2.79 13.92
CA PHE A 244 0.95 -1.52 14.54
C PHE A 244 0.82 -1.66 16.06
N GLY A 245 0.31 -2.81 16.52
CA GLY A 245 0.08 -3.13 17.92
C GLY A 245 -1.23 -3.91 18.07
N ASP A 246 -1.82 -3.84 19.27
CA ASP A 246 -3.15 -4.43 19.49
C ASP A 246 -4.24 -3.57 18.85
N LEU A 247 -4.66 -3.93 17.63
CA LEU A 247 -5.68 -3.19 16.90
C LEU A 247 -7.03 -3.12 17.64
N ARG A 248 -7.38 -4.12 18.46
CA ARG A 248 -8.61 -4.07 19.27
C ARG A 248 -8.57 -2.91 20.26
N SER A 249 -7.49 -2.80 21.02
CA SER A 249 -7.31 -1.71 21.98
C SER A 249 -7.23 -0.35 21.29
N LEU A 250 -6.54 -0.25 20.15
CA LEU A 250 -6.43 0.98 19.38
C LEU A 250 -7.78 1.42 18.80
N PHE A 251 -8.59 0.48 18.28
CA PHE A 251 -9.90 0.79 17.74
C PHE A 251 -10.93 1.07 18.84
N ALA A 252 -10.83 0.43 19.99
CA ALA A 252 -11.63 0.80 21.17
C ALA A 252 -11.30 2.22 21.67
N GLN A 253 -10.02 2.63 21.62
CA GLN A 253 -9.63 4.02 21.90
C GLN A 253 -10.22 4.97 20.87
N TYR A 254 -10.16 4.63 19.58
CA TYR A 254 -10.75 5.43 18.51
C TYR A 254 -12.26 5.62 18.69
N ASP A 255 -13.00 4.53 18.96
CA ASP A 255 -14.44 4.56 19.22
C ASP A 255 -14.77 5.46 20.43
N ALA A 256 -13.97 5.40 21.49
CA ALA A 256 -14.13 6.26 22.68
C ALA A 256 -13.84 7.76 22.45
N LEU A 257 -13.13 8.11 21.37
CA LEU A 257 -12.76 9.50 21.02
C LEU A 257 -13.70 10.14 19.99
N THR A 258 -14.63 9.37 19.41
CA THR A 258 -15.48 9.81 18.32
C THR A 258 -16.96 9.77 18.70
N GLU A 259 -17.79 10.56 18.02
CA GLU A 259 -19.23 10.62 18.31
C GLU A 259 -20.06 9.64 17.46
N TRP A 260 -19.49 9.12 16.37
CA TRP A 260 -20.10 8.09 15.55
C TRP A 260 -19.65 6.70 16.02
N ARG A 261 -20.42 5.68 15.64
CA ARG A 261 -20.15 4.30 16.02
C ARG A 261 -19.06 3.68 15.12
N LEU A 262 -18.09 3.01 15.73
CA LEU A 262 -17.23 2.05 15.04
C LEU A 262 -18.07 0.89 14.49
N ASP A 263 -18.07 0.73 13.17
CA ASP A 263 -18.86 -0.28 12.47
C ASP A 263 -17.94 -1.32 11.83
N LEU A 264 -17.87 -2.50 12.46
CA LEU A 264 -16.98 -3.58 12.03
C LEU A 264 -17.39 -4.17 10.68
N ASP A 265 -18.66 -4.14 10.29
CA ASP A 265 -19.10 -4.68 9.01
C ASP A 265 -18.73 -3.74 7.87
N ARG A 266 -18.88 -2.42 8.08
CA ARG A 266 -18.35 -1.41 7.14
C ARG A 266 -16.83 -1.44 7.07
N LEU A 267 -16.14 -1.66 8.19
CA LEU A 267 -14.69 -1.83 8.22
C LEU A 267 -14.27 -3.06 7.39
N ARG A 268 -14.93 -4.21 7.54
CA ARG A 268 -14.68 -5.42 6.72
C ARG A 268 -14.93 -5.17 5.24
N TYR A 269 -16.01 -4.46 4.88
CA TYR A 269 -16.24 -4.02 3.50
C TYR A 269 -15.07 -3.18 2.97
N HIS A 270 -14.60 -2.21 3.77
CA HIS A 270 -13.48 -1.35 3.38
C HIS A 270 -12.14 -2.07 3.32
N ARG A 271 -11.92 -3.14 4.10
CA ARG A 271 -10.75 -4.04 3.94
C ARG A 271 -10.75 -4.68 2.56
N VAL A 272 -11.89 -5.19 2.09
CA VAL A 272 -12.03 -5.72 0.72
C VAL A 272 -11.75 -4.62 -0.29
N SER A 273 -12.34 -3.42 -0.12
CA SER A 273 -12.13 -2.28 -1.01
C SER A 273 -10.66 -1.89 -1.14
N LYS A 274 -9.94 -1.80 -0.02
CA LYS A 274 -8.50 -1.49 0.00
C LYS A 274 -7.69 -2.58 -0.67
N CYS A 275 -7.95 -3.86 -0.38
CA CYS A 275 -7.27 -4.97 -1.04
C CYS A 275 -7.47 -4.94 -2.57
N VAL A 276 -8.69 -4.72 -3.06
CA VAL A 276 -8.98 -4.65 -4.50
C VAL A 276 -8.25 -3.48 -5.16
N ARG A 277 -8.36 -2.27 -4.60
CA ARG A 277 -7.71 -1.08 -5.18
C ARG A 277 -6.18 -1.19 -5.17
N SER A 278 -5.60 -1.68 -4.08
CA SER A 278 -4.16 -1.90 -4.00
C SER A 278 -3.70 -3.00 -4.95
N LEU A 279 -4.46 -4.09 -5.12
CA LEU A 279 -4.16 -5.12 -6.11
C LEU A 279 -4.15 -4.58 -7.54
N MET A 280 -5.09 -3.71 -7.91
CA MET A 280 -5.09 -3.07 -9.22
C MET A 280 -3.80 -2.28 -9.47
N ALA A 281 -3.34 -1.51 -8.49
CA ALA A 281 -2.07 -0.77 -8.58
C ALA A 281 -0.85 -1.72 -8.61
N ILE A 282 -0.80 -2.71 -7.72
CA ILE A 282 0.31 -3.64 -7.59
C ILE A 282 0.46 -4.51 -8.85
N VAL A 283 -0.64 -5.04 -9.40
CA VAL A 283 -0.61 -5.84 -10.64
C VAL A 283 -0.12 -4.98 -11.81
N SER A 284 -0.57 -3.73 -11.90
CA SER A 284 -0.07 -2.78 -12.91
C SER A 284 1.44 -2.56 -12.79
N LEU A 285 1.95 -2.36 -11.57
CA LEU A 285 3.38 -2.20 -11.31
C LEU A 285 4.18 -3.48 -11.56
N ASN A 286 3.61 -4.66 -11.28
CA ASN A 286 4.24 -5.95 -11.54
C ASN A 286 4.45 -6.18 -13.05
N GLU A 287 3.48 -5.82 -13.88
CA GLU A 287 3.50 -6.13 -15.33
C GLU A 287 4.13 -5.02 -16.18
N LEU A 288 3.91 -3.75 -15.82
CA LEU A 288 4.41 -2.60 -16.57
C LEU A 288 5.68 -1.99 -15.97
N GLY A 289 5.97 -2.29 -14.70
CA GLY A 289 7.14 -1.77 -13.99
C GLY A 289 8.43 -2.16 -14.69
N ARG A 290 9.20 -1.16 -15.12
CA ARG A 290 10.49 -1.36 -15.80
C ARG A 290 11.69 -1.36 -14.85
N GLN A 291 11.46 -1.19 -13.55
CA GLN A 291 12.52 -1.08 -12.55
C GLN A 291 12.95 -2.46 -12.07
N ARG A 292 14.05 -2.98 -12.64
CA ARG A 292 14.63 -4.29 -12.31
C ARG A 292 14.87 -4.49 -10.81
N GLY A 293 15.18 -3.41 -10.08
CA GLY A 293 15.45 -3.45 -8.64
C GLY A 293 14.24 -3.75 -7.76
N GLU A 294 13.02 -3.45 -8.23
CA GLU A 294 11.80 -3.52 -7.42
C GLU A 294 10.94 -4.75 -7.71
N LEU A 295 11.30 -5.57 -8.70
CA LEU A 295 10.48 -6.69 -9.16
C LEU A 295 10.06 -7.64 -8.02
N LEU A 296 11.04 -8.07 -7.20
CA LEU A 296 10.75 -8.96 -6.07
C LEU A 296 9.88 -8.31 -5.00
N THR A 297 10.06 -7.01 -4.77
CA THR A 297 9.24 -6.24 -3.83
C THR A 297 7.78 -6.25 -4.29
N TRP A 298 7.55 -5.94 -5.56
CA TRP A 298 6.22 -5.91 -6.15
C TRP A 298 5.55 -7.29 -6.20
N TRP A 299 6.33 -8.37 -6.42
CA TRP A 299 5.84 -9.74 -6.33
C TRP A 299 5.48 -10.13 -4.89
N ALA A 300 6.31 -9.76 -3.91
CA ALA A 300 6.04 -9.99 -2.49
C ALA A 300 4.76 -9.26 -2.04
N TYR A 301 4.58 -8.00 -2.44
CA TYR A 301 3.34 -7.26 -2.19
C TYR A 301 2.14 -7.89 -2.89
N ARG A 302 2.28 -8.37 -4.14
CA ARG A 302 1.18 -9.07 -4.83
C ARG A 302 0.73 -10.31 -4.05
N ALA A 303 1.66 -11.13 -3.59
CA ALA A 303 1.35 -12.31 -2.78
C ALA A 303 0.65 -11.94 -1.45
N LEU A 304 1.18 -10.93 -0.76
CA LEU A 304 0.59 -10.41 0.48
C LEU A 304 -0.86 -9.94 0.27
N TYR A 305 -1.10 -9.12 -0.75
CA TYR A 305 -2.40 -8.53 -1.01
C TYR A 305 -3.41 -9.51 -1.60
N ILE A 306 -2.98 -10.54 -2.34
CA ILE A 306 -3.86 -11.64 -2.76
C ILE A 306 -4.33 -12.43 -1.52
N ARG A 307 -3.42 -12.74 -0.60
CA ARG A 307 -3.79 -13.37 0.68
C ARG A 307 -4.69 -12.48 1.53
N GLY A 308 -4.36 -11.21 1.66
CA GLY A 308 -5.16 -10.22 2.39
C GLY A 308 -6.56 -10.05 1.80
N PHE A 309 -6.68 -10.04 0.47
CA PHE A 309 -7.98 -10.02 -0.23
C PHE A 309 -8.83 -11.23 0.16
N CYS A 310 -8.26 -12.44 0.18
CA CYS A 310 -8.98 -13.65 0.55
C CYS A 310 -9.48 -13.58 2.01
N GLN A 311 -8.63 -13.11 2.94
CA GLN A 311 -9.00 -12.92 4.35
C GLN A 311 -10.12 -11.89 4.52
N ALA A 312 -9.97 -10.72 3.89
CA ALA A 312 -10.97 -9.66 3.99
C ALA A 312 -12.34 -10.12 3.45
N LEU A 313 -12.32 -10.87 2.35
CA LEU A 313 -13.53 -11.37 1.72
C LEU A 313 -14.19 -12.49 2.54
N ALA A 314 -13.40 -13.43 3.09
CA ALA A 314 -13.92 -14.45 4.00
C ALA A 314 -14.60 -13.83 5.22
N GLU A 315 -13.94 -12.88 5.89
CA GLU A 315 -14.49 -12.16 7.04
C GLU A 315 -15.77 -11.38 6.67
N ALA A 316 -15.76 -10.65 5.56
CA ALA A 316 -16.93 -9.88 5.10
C ALA A 316 -18.12 -10.77 4.69
N MET A 317 -17.87 -12.01 4.29
CA MET A 317 -18.89 -13.01 3.97
C MET A 317 -19.32 -13.85 5.19
N GLY A 318 -18.71 -13.65 6.36
CA GLY A 318 -18.97 -14.46 7.56
C GLY A 318 -18.50 -15.91 7.44
N LEU A 319 -17.49 -16.17 6.62
CA LEU A 319 -16.89 -17.49 6.41
C LEU A 319 -15.66 -17.68 7.31
N ASP A 320 -15.47 -18.89 7.81
CA ASP A 320 -14.23 -19.28 8.49
C ASP A 320 -13.11 -19.48 7.46
N GLY A 321 -12.17 -18.54 7.41
CA GLY A 321 -11.04 -18.56 6.47
C GLY A 321 -10.17 -19.81 6.58
N ASP A 322 -10.01 -20.38 7.77
CA ASP A 322 -9.20 -21.60 7.95
C ASP A 322 -9.87 -22.83 7.32
N SER A 323 -11.21 -22.86 7.32
CA SER A 323 -12.00 -23.91 6.67
C SER A 323 -11.92 -23.89 5.13
N LEU A 324 -11.51 -22.75 4.55
CA LEU A 324 -11.40 -22.56 3.10
C LEU A 324 -10.01 -22.93 2.55
N ARG A 325 -9.05 -23.19 3.43
CA ARG A 325 -7.65 -23.46 3.06
C ARG A 325 -7.36 -24.95 3.07
N ASP A 326 -6.44 -25.35 2.20
CA ASP A 326 -5.90 -26.71 2.16
C ASP A 326 -4.38 -26.66 2.40
N PRO A 327 -3.86 -27.30 3.47
CA PRO A 327 -2.43 -27.37 3.75
C PRO A 327 -1.57 -27.90 2.60
N ALA A 328 -2.14 -28.67 1.66
CA ALA A 328 -1.45 -29.12 0.46
C ALA A 328 -0.94 -27.97 -0.43
N ASN A 329 -1.55 -26.78 -0.31
CA ASN A 329 -1.14 -25.58 -1.03
C ASN A 329 0.01 -24.81 -0.34
N SER A 330 0.39 -25.20 0.89
CA SER A 330 1.50 -24.62 1.64
C SER A 330 2.42 -25.70 2.26
N PRO A 331 3.02 -26.56 1.43
CA PRO A 331 3.92 -27.60 1.90
C PRO A 331 5.14 -27.00 2.59
N SER A 332 5.51 -27.59 3.74
CA SER A 332 6.70 -27.19 4.52
C SER A 332 7.97 -27.92 4.11
N THR A 333 7.84 -29.01 3.34
CA THR A 333 8.96 -29.86 2.92
C THR A 333 9.29 -29.63 1.45
N LEU A 334 10.56 -29.34 1.18
CA LEU A 334 11.05 -29.16 -0.18
C LEU A 334 11.10 -30.52 -0.89
N PRO A 335 10.43 -30.69 -2.05
CA PRO A 335 10.52 -31.93 -2.81
C PRO A 335 11.89 -32.07 -3.48
N ALA A 336 12.24 -33.30 -3.86
CA ALA A 336 13.48 -33.57 -4.57
C ALA A 336 13.47 -32.90 -5.95
N SER A 337 14.56 -32.19 -6.29
CA SER A 337 14.79 -31.62 -7.62
C SER A 337 16.11 -32.14 -8.19
N PRO A 338 16.20 -32.44 -9.51
CA PRO A 338 17.47 -32.75 -10.15
C PRO A 338 18.44 -31.56 -10.15
N TRP A 339 17.96 -30.34 -9.88
CA TRP A 339 18.74 -29.11 -9.86
C TRP A 339 19.17 -28.68 -8.45
N SER A 340 18.88 -29.47 -7.40
CA SER A 340 19.20 -29.11 -6.01
C SER A 340 20.67 -28.71 -5.83
N ALA A 341 21.61 -29.49 -6.39
CA ALA A 341 23.04 -29.19 -6.31
C ALA A 341 23.43 -27.87 -7.00
N LEU A 342 22.75 -27.51 -8.09
CA LEU A 342 22.99 -26.24 -8.78
C LEU A 342 22.47 -25.07 -7.95
N HIS A 343 21.29 -25.20 -7.34
CA HIS A 343 20.79 -24.18 -6.42
C HIS A 343 21.69 -24.01 -5.20
N ASP A 344 22.19 -25.11 -4.61
CA ASP A 344 23.12 -25.06 -3.47
C ASP A 344 24.39 -24.30 -3.82
N MET A 345 24.95 -24.54 -5.01
CA MET A 345 26.12 -23.82 -5.51
C MET A 345 25.84 -22.31 -5.65
N VAL A 346 24.77 -21.92 -6.34
CA VAL A 346 24.44 -20.51 -6.59
C VAL A 346 24.15 -19.76 -5.29
N GLU A 347 23.35 -20.33 -4.39
CA GLU A 347 23.06 -19.71 -3.09
C GLU A 347 24.30 -19.62 -2.20
N GLY A 348 25.15 -20.65 -2.22
CA GLY A 348 26.44 -20.66 -1.52
C GLY A 348 27.36 -19.53 -2.00
N ASP A 349 27.56 -19.43 -3.32
CA ASP A 349 28.41 -18.41 -3.94
C ASP A 349 27.91 -17.00 -3.64
N LEU A 350 26.59 -16.75 -3.75
CA LEU A 350 25.99 -15.46 -3.42
C LEU A 350 26.14 -15.12 -1.93
N ALA A 351 25.97 -16.10 -1.04
CA ALA A 351 26.17 -15.90 0.39
C ALA A 351 27.64 -15.60 0.73
N ASP A 352 28.59 -16.29 0.11
CA ASP A 352 30.02 -16.01 0.26
C ASP A 352 30.40 -14.63 -0.27
N LEU A 353 29.81 -14.22 -1.39
CA LEU A 353 30.02 -12.88 -1.95
C LEU A 353 29.45 -11.80 -1.03
N ALA A 354 28.24 -12.00 -0.47
CA ALA A 354 27.66 -11.10 0.52
C ALA A 354 28.49 -11.02 1.81
N ARG A 355 29.02 -12.17 2.29
CA ARG A 355 29.95 -12.20 3.43
C ARG A 355 31.21 -11.41 3.17
N SER A 356 31.78 -11.54 1.97
CA SER A 356 33.03 -10.88 1.59
C SER A 356 32.86 -9.38 1.39
N ASN A 357 31.67 -8.94 0.98
CA ASN A 357 31.35 -7.53 0.75
C ASN A 357 30.73 -6.82 1.97
N ARG A 358 30.57 -7.50 3.12
CA ARG A 358 29.85 -6.96 4.28
C ARG A 358 30.47 -5.69 4.89
N GLN A 359 31.75 -5.40 4.60
CA GLN A 359 32.44 -4.18 5.02
C GLN A 359 32.19 -2.99 4.09
N SER A 360 31.66 -3.24 2.90
CA SER A 360 31.26 -2.22 1.93
C SER A 360 29.81 -1.83 2.20
N ALA A 361 29.59 -0.83 3.06
CA ALA A 361 28.27 -0.24 3.22
C ALA A 361 27.86 0.45 1.90
N GLY A 362 26.73 0.04 1.30
CA GLY A 362 26.21 0.69 0.08
C GLY A 362 25.35 -0.20 -0.81
N GLU A 363 25.04 0.34 -2.01
CA GLU A 363 24.16 -0.23 -3.04
C GLU A 363 24.50 -1.69 -3.43
N ALA A 364 25.79 -2.04 -3.45
CA ALA A 364 26.25 -3.40 -3.75
C ALA A 364 25.70 -4.44 -2.76
N THR A 365 25.58 -4.11 -1.48
CA THR A 365 25.05 -5.02 -0.46
C THR A 365 23.54 -5.24 -0.65
N ALA A 366 22.78 -4.19 -0.93
CA ALA A 366 21.33 -4.29 -1.20
C ALA A 366 21.03 -5.13 -2.46
N VAL A 367 21.86 -4.98 -3.51
CA VAL A 367 21.80 -5.81 -4.72
C VAL A 367 22.04 -7.29 -4.40
N LEU A 368 23.08 -7.60 -3.61
CA LEU A 368 23.38 -8.99 -3.22
C LEU A 368 22.27 -9.62 -2.39
N GLU A 369 21.70 -8.90 -1.42
CA GLU A 369 20.57 -9.40 -0.62
C GLU A 369 19.33 -9.67 -1.49
N ARG A 370 19.06 -8.81 -2.47
CA ARG A 370 18.00 -9.04 -3.46
C ARG A 370 18.28 -10.30 -4.28
N ASP A 371 19.49 -10.48 -4.77
CA ASP A 371 19.83 -11.61 -5.65
C ASP A 371 19.83 -12.95 -4.88
N ILE A 372 20.22 -12.95 -3.60
CA ILE A 372 20.06 -14.11 -2.69
C ILE A 372 18.58 -14.49 -2.57
N ARG A 373 17.69 -13.52 -2.34
CA ARG A 373 16.23 -13.77 -2.29
C ARG A 373 15.70 -14.28 -3.62
N ALA A 374 16.18 -13.75 -4.74
CA ALA A 374 15.80 -14.21 -6.08
C ALA A 374 16.19 -15.68 -6.30
N ALA A 375 17.42 -16.06 -5.95
CA ALA A 375 17.90 -17.44 -6.09
C ALA A 375 17.05 -18.41 -5.25
N ALA A 376 16.71 -18.03 -4.01
CA ALA A 376 15.85 -18.82 -3.14
C ALA A 376 14.42 -18.96 -3.70
N VAL A 377 13.83 -17.89 -4.25
CA VAL A 377 12.53 -17.96 -4.95
C VAL A 377 12.62 -18.92 -6.14
N MET A 378 13.68 -18.84 -6.95
CA MET A 378 13.85 -19.72 -8.12
C MET A 378 13.94 -21.20 -7.73
N ARG A 379 14.60 -21.53 -6.61
CA ARG A 379 14.60 -22.89 -6.05
C ARG A 379 13.19 -23.37 -5.73
N LEU A 380 12.36 -22.54 -5.10
CA LEU A 380 10.99 -22.90 -4.76
C LEU A 380 10.10 -23.05 -6.01
N VAL A 381 10.29 -22.18 -7.01
CA VAL A 381 9.60 -22.26 -8.30
C VAL A 381 9.97 -23.54 -9.05
N ASP A 382 11.25 -23.93 -9.05
CA ASP A 382 11.68 -25.20 -9.64
C ASP A 382 11.08 -26.42 -8.91
N ALA A 383 11.15 -26.41 -7.59
CA ALA A 383 10.73 -27.54 -6.75
C ALA A 383 9.20 -27.74 -6.72
N PHE A 384 8.42 -26.67 -6.54
CA PHE A 384 6.96 -26.74 -6.36
C PHE A 384 6.16 -26.38 -7.62
N GLY A 385 6.73 -25.58 -8.51
CA GLY A 385 6.01 -24.99 -9.65
C GLY A 385 5.28 -25.99 -10.54
N PRO A 386 5.88 -27.13 -10.95
CA PRO A 386 5.20 -28.13 -11.76
C PRO A 386 3.92 -28.68 -11.10
N ALA A 387 4.00 -29.08 -9.83
CA ALA A 387 2.86 -29.62 -9.09
C ALA A 387 1.78 -28.56 -8.86
N PHE A 388 2.18 -27.33 -8.52
CA PHE A 388 1.25 -26.22 -8.35
C PHE A 388 0.53 -25.85 -9.64
N ARG A 389 1.19 -25.90 -10.80
CA ARG A 389 0.51 -25.67 -12.09
C ARG A 389 -0.59 -26.70 -12.36
N VAL A 390 -0.31 -27.98 -12.12
CA VAL A 390 -1.29 -29.07 -12.27
C VAL A 390 -2.48 -28.86 -11.33
N ALA A 391 -2.23 -28.56 -10.05
CA ALA A 391 -3.29 -28.32 -9.08
C ALA A 391 -4.15 -27.08 -9.43
N GLU A 392 -3.56 -26.04 -10.04
CA GLU A 392 -4.31 -24.86 -10.46
C GLU A 392 -5.18 -25.14 -11.68
N ASN A 393 -4.70 -25.92 -12.65
CA ASN A 393 -5.55 -26.37 -13.76
C ASN A 393 -6.74 -27.18 -13.22
N ALA A 394 -6.51 -28.14 -12.33
CA ALA A 394 -7.59 -28.94 -11.75
C ALA A 394 -8.66 -28.06 -11.06
N GLY A 395 -8.24 -27.06 -10.28
CA GLY A 395 -9.18 -26.12 -9.65
C GLY A 395 -9.91 -25.21 -10.64
N LEU A 396 -9.25 -24.80 -11.73
CA LEU A 396 -9.90 -24.05 -12.82
C LEU A 396 -10.94 -24.90 -13.54
N GLU A 397 -10.62 -26.15 -13.86
CA GLU A 397 -11.52 -27.10 -14.53
C GLU A 397 -12.74 -27.43 -13.66
N GLU A 398 -12.55 -27.55 -12.34
CA GLU A 398 -13.64 -27.72 -11.38
C GLU A 398 -14.59 -26.52 -11.37
N LEU A 399 -14.07 -25.29 -11.33
CA LEU A 399 -14.88 -24.06 -11.34
C LEU A 399 -15.60 -23.83 -12.68
N LEU A 400 -14.91 -24.10 -13.79
CA LEU A 400 -15.41 -23.85 -15.14
C LEU A 400 -16.33 -24.97 -15.63
N GLY A 401 -16.13 -26.19 -15.14
CA GLY A 401 -16.86 -27.39 -15.55
C GLY A 401 -16.41 -27.97 -16.90
N PHE A 402 -15.21 -27.63 -17.36
CA PHE A 402 -14.61 -28.15 -18.59
C PHE A 402 -13.08 -28.01 -18.57
N ASP A 403 -12.41 -28.82 -19.39
CA ASP A 403 -10.94 -28.89 -19.48
C ASP A 403 -10.32 -27.56 -19.97
N VAL A 404 -9.21 -27.14 -19.37
CA VAL A 404 -8.49 -25.90 -19.75
C VAL A 404 -7.16 -26.22 -20.43
N ALA A 405 -6.75 -25.40 -21.40
CA ALA A 405 -5.51 -25.65 -22.15
C ALA A 405 -4.25 -25.34 -21.33
N SER A 406 -4.33 -24.34 -20.45
CA SER A 406 -3.25 -23.90 -19.56
C SER A 406 -3.82 -23.07 -18.40
N ASN A 407 -3.00 -22.81 -17.38
CA ASN A 407 -3.35 -21.92 -16.28
C ASN A 407 -3.75 -20.53 -16.78
N GLU A 408 -3.01 -19.98 -17.75
CA GLU A 408 -3.27 -18.64 -18.31
C GLU A 408 -4.59 -18.60 -19.07
N ASP A 409 -4.87 -19.63 -19.86
CA ASP A 409 -6.12 -19.76 -20.61
C ASP A 409 -7.32 -19.95 -19.67
N GLY A 410 -7.20 -20.80 -18.65
CA GLY A 410 -8.24 -21.01 -17.65
C GLY A 410 -8.50 -19.78 -16.80
N LEU A 411 -7.47 -19.02 -16.38
CA LEU A 411 -7.66 -17.75 -15.67
C LEU A 411 -8.40 -16.71 -16.53
N ARG A 412 -8.08 -16.62 -17.82
CA ARG A 412 -8.80 -15.75 -18.77
C ARG A 412 -10.27 -16.16 -18.90
N GLN A 413 -10.56 -17.46 -18.99
CA GLN A 413 -11.93 -17.97 -19.09
C GLN A 413 -12.73 -17.80 -17.79
N LEU A 414 -12.07 -17.96 -16.64
CA LEU A 414 -12.64 -17.69 -15.32
C LEU A 414 -12.99 -16.21 -15.17
N ASP A 415 -12.06 -15.32 -15.51
CA ASP A 415 -12.28 -13.88 -15.49
C ASP A 415 -13.45 -13.45 -16.39
N GLU A 416 -13.54 -13.99 -17.60
CA GLU A 416 -14.69 -13.74 -18.50
C GLU A 416 -16.01 -14.29 -17.95
N SER A 417 -15.98 -15.48 -17.34
CA SER A 417 -17.18 -16.08 -16.73
C SER A 417 -17.69 -15.29 -15.53
N ILE A 418 -16.79 -14.72 -14.74
CA ILE A 418 -17.14 -13.78 -13.66
C ILE A 418 -17.71 -12.50 -14.26
N ARG A 419 -17.01 -11.89 -15.23
CA ARG A 419 -17.43 -10.64 -15.88
C ARG A 419 -18.83 -10.72 -16.46
N THR A 420 -19.17 -11.83 -17.11
CA THR A 420 -20.45 -12.04 -17.79
C THR A 420 -21.53 -12.69 -16.91
N GLY A 421 -21.19 -13.07 -15.68
CA GLY A 421 -22.13 -13.72 -14.76
C GLY A 421 -22.53 -15.14 -15.18
N THR A 422 -21.69 -15.85 -15.92
CA THR A 422 -21.96 -17.21 -16.40
C THR A 422 -21.30 -18.30 -15.53
N LEU A 423 -20.48 -17.92 -14.55
CA LEU A 423 -19.89 -18.86 -13.59
C LEU A 423 -21.01 -19.53 -12.77
N LYS A 424 -20.98 -20.86 -12.69
CA LYS A 424 -22.00 -21.65 -11.97
C LYS A 424 -21.67 -21.89 -10.50
N SER A 425 -20.38 -21.91 -10.17
CA SER A 425 -19.88 -22.05 -8.80
C SER A 425 -20.31 -20.87 -7.94
N ASP A 426 -20.46 -21.11 -6.63
CA ASP A 426 -20.81 -20.04 -5.70
C ASP A 426 -19.58 -19.20 -5.30
N ASP A 427 -19.83 -18.08 -4.60
CA ASP A 427 -18.78 -17.17 -4.14
C ASP A 427 -17.79 -17.87 -3.18
N ALA A 428 -18.21 -18.91 -2.44
CA ALA A 428 -17.35 -19.65 -1.52
C ALA A 428 -16.41 -20.61 -2.24
N ASP A 429 -16.88 -21.31 -3.27
CA ASP A 429 -16.07 -22.16 -4.15
C ASP A 429 -14.97 -21.33 -4.84
N LEU A 430 -15.35 -20.15 -5.36
CA LEU A 430 -14.40 -19.24 -5.97
C LEU A 430 -13.37 -18.73 -4.95
N LEU A 431 -13.79 -18.44 -3.73
CA LEU A 431 -12.90 -18.03 -2.66
C LEU A 431 -11.93 -19.14 -2.24
N ARG A 432 -12.36 -20.41 -2.19
CA ARG A 432 -11.44 -21.55 -1.96
C ARG A 432 -10.35 -21.64 -3.02
N PHE A 433 -10.73 -21.47 -4.30
CA PHE A 433 -9.76 -21.42 -5.40
C PHE A 433 -8.77 -20.25 -5.23
N PHE A 434 -9.27 -19.07 -4.86
CA PHE A 434 -8.44 -17.90 -4.58
C PHE A 434 -7.48 -18.13 -3.41
N TYR A 435 -7.92 -18.75 -2.31
CA TYR A 435 -7.04 -19.15 -1.21
C TYR A 435 -5.97 -20.14 -1.65
N ALA A 436 -6.33 -21.19 -2.41
CA ALA A 436 -5.36 -22.14 -2.93
C ALA A 436 -4.28 -21.44 -3.79
N ARG A 437 -4.67 -20.45 -4.61
CA ARG A 437 -3.73 -19.62 -5.38
C ARG A 437 -2.88 -18.73 -4.48
N ALA A 438 -3.47 -18.08 -3.48
CA ALA A 438 -2.78 -17.24 -2.51
C ALA A 438 -1.71 -18.02 -1.74
N ASP A 439 -2.08 -19.17 -1.19
CA ASP A 439 -1.21 -20.04 -0.40
C ASP A 439 0.00 -20.50 -1.21
N ARG A 440 -0.22 -20.96 -2.44
CA ARG A 440 0.87 -21.37 -3.35
C ARG A 440 1.78 -20.21 -3.71
N GLN A 441 1.23 -19.03 -4.00
CA GLN A 441 2.05 -17.84 -4.27
C GLN A 441 2.88 -17.42 -3.06
N CYS A 442 2.29 -17.40 -1.86
CA CYS A 442 3.01 -17.13 -0.63
C CYS A 442 4.12 -18.16 -0.38
N THR A 443 3.88 -19.45 -0.65
CA THR A 443 4.92 -20.48 -0.57
C THR A 443 6.08 -20.19 -1.52
N LEU A 444 5.81 -19.92 -2.80
CA LEU A 444 6.86 -19.65 -3.80
C LEU A 444 7.64 -18.37 -3.50
N LEU A 445 6.97 -17.34 -2.98
CA LEU A 445 7.54 -16.00 -2.78
C LEU A 445 8.00 -15.75 -1.35
N ARG A 446 7.90 -16.73 -0.44
CA ARG A 446 8.31 -16.59 0.97
C ARG A 446 9.69 -15.94 1.15
N PRO A 447 10.75 -16.29 0.38
CA PRO A 447 12.06 -15.64 0.51
C PRO A 447 12.05 -14.16 0.14
N ALA A 448 11.24 -13.75 -0.84
CA ALA A 448 11.08 -12.35 -1.24
C ALA A 448 10.20 -11.57 -0.25
N MET A 449 9.19 -12.22 0.34
CA MET A 449 8.28 -11.61 1.29
C MET A 449 8.95 -11.24 2.63
N GLY A 450 9.97 -11.99 3.06
CA GLY A 450 10.61 -11.76 4.36
C GLY A 450 9.58 -11.78 5.49
N ALA A 451 9.57 -10.74 6.32
CA ALA A 451 8.61 -10.61 7.43
C ALA A 451 7.13 -10.59 6.96
N MET A 452 6.85 -10.09 5.75
CA MET A 452 5.48 -10.08 5.20
C MET A 452 4.94 -11.50 4.99
N ALA A 453 5.79 -12.53 4.92
CA ALA A 453 5.34 -13.91 4.77
C ALA A 453 4.42 -14.36 5.91
N ASP A 454 4.62 -13.79 7.10
CA ASP A 454 3.87 -14.08 8.32
C ASP A 454 2.89 -12.95 8.69
N GLY A 455 2.66 -11.99 7.79
CA GLY A 455 1.72 -10.88 7.96
C GLY A 455 0.27 -11.27 7.64
N TYR A 456 -0.55 -11.43 8.67
CA TYR A 456 -2.00 -11.68 8.59
C TYR A 456 -2.74 -10.49 9.18
N PHE A 457 -4.05 -10.35 8.92
CA PHE A 457 -4.83 -9.36 9.66
C PHE A 457 -4.81 -9.65 11.15
N SER A 458 -4.47 -8.63 11.94
CA SER A 458 -4.70 -8.67 13.37
C SER A 458 -6.22 -8.66 13.67
N PRO A 459 -6.67 -9.34 14.73
CA PRO A 459 -8.06 -9.30 15.17
C PRO A 459 -8.53 -7.89 15.49
N ILE A 460 -9.81 -7.61 15.24
CA ILE A 460 -10.44 -6.30 15.49
C ILE A 460 -11.70 -6.37 16.37
N ASP A 461 -12.10 -7.57 16.76
CA ASP A 461 -13.33 -7.89 17.51
C ASP A 461 -13.09 -8.63 18.83
#